data_AF-A0A7M3MGB0-F1
#
_entry.id   AF-A0A7M3MGB0-F1
#
_cell.length_a   1.000
_cell.length_b   1.000
_cell.length_c   1.000
_cell.angle_alpha   90.00
_cell.angle_beta   90.00
_cell.angle_gamma   90.00
#
_symmetry.space_group_name_H-M   'P 1'
#
loop_
_entity.id
_entity.type
_entity.pdbx_description
1 polymer ?
#
loop_
_entity_poly.entity_id
_entity_poly.type
_entity_poly.pdbx_seq_one_letter_code
_entity_poly.pdbx_strand_id
1 'polypeptide(L)'
;MTLDSILSIAALIGIAISVLAAYKHDARLQAKHSDVKSYKWGYFLGYFSIIPFTMLLIIVEIAKVYSDQQPSEDVQELLNYTIPYGILGIFVILRFRLALILHTLYLMNPVIWIINGFYLKNRWHELKKVMSVGRKDSES
;
A
#
# COMPACT_ATOMS: atom_id res chain seq x y z
N MET A 1 -10.79 -9.89 -26.38
CA MET A 1 -9.83 -9.44 -25.35
C MET A 1 -9.71 -10.56 -24.32
N THR A 2 -8.52 -11.05 -24.01
CA THR A 2 -8.33 -12.16 -23.05
C THR A 2 -8.44 -11.66 -21.60
N LEU A 3 -8.72 -12.55 -20.64
CA LEU A 3 -8.73 -12.21 -19.21
C LEU A 3 -7.41 -11.55 -18.78
N ASP A 4 -6.27 -12.07 -19.26
CA ASP A 4 -4.94 -11.52 -18.96
C ASP A 4 -4.77 -10.08 -19.43
N SER A 5 -5.34 -9.75 -20.60
CA SER A 5 -5.33 -8.38 -21.14
C SER A 5 -6.15 -7.45 -20.24
N ILE A 6 -7.30 -7.91 -19.76
CA ILE A 6 -8.16 -7.15 -18.84
C ILE A 6 -7.45 -6.91 -17.51
N LEU A 7 -6.85 -7.95 -16.93
CA LEU A 7 -6.11 -7.86 -15.67
C LEU A 7 -4.92 -6.90 -15.79
N SER A 8 -4.18 -6.96 -16.91
CA SER A 8 -3.06 -6.05 -17.18
C SER A 8 -3.51 -4.59 -17.29
N ILE A 9 -4.58 -4.32 -18.03
CA ILE A 9 -5.15 -2.96 -18.16
C ILE A 9 -5.64 -2.46 -16.79
N ALA A 10 -6.34 -3.30 -16.03
CA ALA A 10 -6.83 -2.96 -14.70
C ALA A 10 -5.68 -2.65 -13.72
N ALA A 11 -4.60 -3.41 -13.76
CA ALA A 11 -3.41 -3.14 -12.97
C ALA A 11 -2.80 -1.77 -13.32
N LEU A 12 -2.64 -1.46 -14.61
CA LEU A 12 -2.12 -0.15 -15.06
C LEU A 12 -3.01 1.01 -14.61
N ILE A 13 -4.34 0.86 -14.72
CA ILE A 13 -5.30 1.84 -14.21
C ILE A 13 -5.16 1.99 -12.69
N GLY A 14 -5.08 0.89 -11.95
CA GLY A 14 -4.89 0.90 -10.50
C GLY A 14 -3.60 1.62 -10.07
N ILE A 15 -2.51 1.44 -10.83
CA ILE A 15 -1.24 2.16 -10.60
C ILE A 15 -1.43 3.66 -10.81
N ALA A 16 -2.06 4.06 -11.92
CA ALA A 16 -2.33 5.47 -12.19
C ALA A 16 -3.19 6.11 -11.10
N ILE A 17 -4.25 5.43 -10.65
CA ILE A 17 -5.09 5.89 -9.53
C ILE A 17 -4.28 6.00 -8.25
N SER A 18 -3.37 5.05 -7.97
CA SER A 18 -2.51 5.07 -6.78
C SER A 18 -1.58 6.28 -6.76
N VAL A 19 -1.00 6.64 -7.91
CA VAL A 19 -0.19 7.86 -8.05
C VAL A 19 -1.05 9.09 -7.76
N LEU A 20 -2.22 9.22 -8.39
CA LEU A 20 -3.11 10.36 -8.16
C LEU A 20 -3.55 10.47 -6.70
N ALA A 21 -3.91 9.35 -6.07
CA ALA A 21 -4.27 9.29 -4.66
C ALA A 21 -3.12 9.74 -3.75
N ALA A 22 -1.90 9.33 -4.05
CA ALA A 22 -0.72 9.70 -3.29
C ALA A 22 -0.44 11.20 -3.35
N TYR A 23 -0.49 11.81 -4.54
CA TYR A 23 -0.29 13.24 -4.71
C TYR A 23 -1.41 14.05 -4.03
N LYS A 24 -2.67 13.62 -4.16
CA LYS A 24 -3.81 14.27 -3.52
C LYS A 24 -3.73 14.20 -1.99
N HIS A 25 -3.32 13.06 -1.44
CA HIS A 25 -3.16 12.91 0.02
C HIS A 25 -1.99 13.76 0.53
N ASP A 26 -0.86 13.77 -0.18
CA ASP A 26 0.25 14.63 0.18
C ASP A 26 -0.10 16.12 0.15
N ALA A 27 -0.82 16.58 -0.88
CA ALA A 27 -1.27 17.97 -0.96
C ALA A 27 -2.13 18.36 0.25
N ARG A 28 -3.00 17.46 0.72
CA ARG A 28 -3.80 17.66 1.94
C ARG A 28 -2.95 17.68 3.21
N LEU A 29 -1.90 16.86 3.29
CA LEU A 29 -0.95 16.88 4.40
C LEU A 29 -0.21 18.22 4.45
N GLN A 30 0.33 18.66 3.31
CA GLN A 30 1.09 19.91 3.20
C GLN A 30 0.23 21.16 3.45
N ALA A 31 -1.05 21.14 3.06
CA ALA A 31 -1.98 22.21 3.36
C ALA A 31 -2.25 22.38 4.87
N LYS A 32 -2.11 21.32 5.67
CA LYS A 32 -2.33 21.34 7.13
C LYS A 32 -1.04 21.47 7.94
N HIS A 33 0.07 20.97 7.41
CA HIS A 33 1.37 20.91 8.05
C HIS A 33 2.44 21.26 7.01
N SER A 34 2.77 22.54 6.89
CA SER A 34 3.79 23.00 5.93
C SER A 34 5.23 22.74 6.39
N ASP A 35 5.40 22.39 7.66
CA ASP A 35 6.68 22.08 8.32
C ASP A 35 7.12 20.62 8.10
N VAL A 36 6.22 19.72 7.67
CA VAL A 36 6.56 18.30 7.45
C VAL A 36 6.97 18.03 6.01
N LYS A 37 7.92 17.11 5.79
CA LYS A 37 8.38 16.78 4.44
C LYS A 37 7.30 16.02 3.65
N SER A 38 7.16 16.33 2.36
CA SER A 38 6.23 15.65 1.43
C SER A 38 6.30 14.13 1.48
N TYR A 39 5.23 13.42 1.81
CA TYR A 39 5.19 11.96 2.00
C TYR A 39 4.65 11.21 0.76
N LYS A 40 4.76 11.79 -0.45
CA LYS A 40 4.25 11.21 -1.71
C LYS A 40 4.66 9.75 -1.94
N TRP A 41 5.94 9.42 -1.75
CA TRP A 41 6.44 8.05 -1.96
C TRP A 41 5.82 7.04 -1.01
N GLY A 42 5.75 7.36 0.28
CA GLY A 42 5.08 6.50 1.26
C GLY A 42 3.59 6.35 0.95
N TYR A 43 2.90 7.44 0.60
CA TYR A 43 1.50 7.34 0.16
C TYR A 43 1.34 6.49 -1.11
N PHE A 44 2.25 6.63 -2.09
CA PHE A 44 2.22 5.80 -3.29
C PHE A 44 2.37 4.32 -2.96
N LEU A 45 3.38 3.94 -2.15
CA LEU A 45 3.57 2.55 -1.72
C LEU A 45 2.32 2.00 -1.03
N GLY A 46 1.71 2.80 -0.15
CA GLY A 46 0.49 2.40 0.56
C GLY A 46 -0.75 2.28 -0.33
N TYR A 47 -0.95 3.19 -1.29
CA TYR A 47 -2.07 3.07 -2.23
C TYR A 47 -1.84 1.98 -3.27
N PHE A 48 -0.61 1.80 -3.75
CA PHE A 48 -0.22 0.76 -4.70
C PHE A 48 -0.39 -0.65 -4.14
N SER A 49 -0.24 -0.85 -2.82
CA SER A 49 -0.52 -2.13 -2.17
C SER A 49 -2.00 -2.41 -1.94
N ILE A 50 -2.88 -1.42 -2.12
CA ILE A 50 -4.33 -1.58 -1.91
C ILE A 50 -5.07 -1.56 -3.25
N ILE A 51 -4.96 -0.47 -4.02
CA ILE A 51 -5.86 -0.16 -5.13
C ILE A 51 -5.77 -1.16 -6.29
N PRO A 52 -4.60 -1.43 -6.90
CA PRO A 52 -4.51 -2.39 -8.00
C PRO A 52 -5.02 -3.77 -7.57
N PHE A 53 -4.69 -4.19 -6.35
CA PHE A 53 -5.09 -5.49 -5.85
C PHE A 53 -6.59 -5.58 -5.55
N THR A 54 -7.20 -4.56 -4.95
CA THR A 54 -8.66 -4.50 -4.82
C THR A 54 -9.37 -4.52 -6.17
N MET A 55 -8.82 -3.84 -7.19
CA MET A 55 -9.38 -3.92 -8.54
C MET A 55 -9.28 -5.33 -9.14
N LEU A 56 -8.12 -5.99 -9.01
CA LEU A 56 -7.92 -7.36 -9.47
C LEU A 56 -8.87 -8.33 -8.76
N LEU A 57 -9.05 -8.18 -7.44
CA LEU A 57 -10.00 -8.94 -6.64
C LEU A 57 -11.42 -8.84 -7.20
N ILE A 58 -11.90 -7.60 -7.44
CA ILE A 58 -13.24 -7.37 -7.98
C ILE A 58 -13.40 -8.03 -9.35
N ILE A 59 -12.41 -7.91 -10.23
CA ILE A 59 -12.46 -8.52 -11.57
C ILE A 59 -12.51 -10.04 -11.49
N VAL A 60 -11.71 -10.64 -10.61
CA VAL A 60 -11.70 -12.09 -10.38
C VAL A 60 -13.05 -12.57 -9.84
N GLU A 61 -13.62 -11.89 -8.85
CA GLU A 61 -14.95 -12.25 -8.31
C GLU A 61 -16.04 -12.12 -9.35
N ILE A 62 -16.01 -11.06 -10.18
CA ILE A 62 -16.92 -10.91 -11.31
C ILE A 62 -16.74 -12.07 -12.31
N ALA A 63 -15.50 -12.41 -12.67
CA ALA A 63 -15.23 -13.49 -13.63
C ALA A 63 -15.76 -14.84 -13.15
N LYS A 64 -15.67 -15.16 -11.85
CA LYS A 64 -16.24 -16.38 -11.27
C LYS A 64 -17.75 -16.46 -11.48
N VAL A 65 -18.47 -15.36 -11.20
CA VAL A 65 -19.93 -15.27 -11.35
C VAL A 65 -20.37 -15.56 -12.78
N TYR A 66 -19.58 -15.18 -13.78
CA TYR A 66 -19.94 -15.33 -15.19
C TYR A 66 -19.40 -16.60 -15.87
N SER A 67 -18.39 -17.27 -15.30
CA SER A 67 -17.75 -18.44 -15.92
C SER A 67 -18.15 -19.78 -15.31
N ASP A 68 -18.81 -19.77 -14.15
CA ASP A 68 -19.13 -20.97 -13.33
C ASP A 68 -17.87 -21.82 -13.00
N GLN A 69 -16.69 -21.20 -13.12
CA GLN A 69 -15.41 -21.80 -12.82
C GLN A 69 -14.94 -21.34 -11.44
N GLN A 70 -14.53 -22.31 -10.62
CA GLN A 70 -13.76 -22.00 -9.42
C GLN A 70 -12.45 -21.30 -9.82
N PRO A 71 -11.96 -20.33 -9.03
CA PRO A 71 -10.64 -19.74 -9.25
C PRO A 71 -9.59 -20.85 -9.25
N SER A 72 -8.57 -20.72 -10.10
CA SER A 72 -7.39 -21.58 -10.03
C SER A 72 -6.69 -21.42 -8.68
N GLU A 73 -5.92 -22.43 -8.28
CA GLU A 73 -5.07 -22.38 -7.07
C GLU A 73 -4.16 -21.14 -7.08
N ASP A 74 -3.61 -20.77 -8.25
CA ASP A 74 -2.79 -19.57 -8.44
C ASP A 74 -3.51 -18.28 -8.04
N VAL A 75 -4.79 -18.16 -8.40
CA VAL A 75 -5.60 -17.01 -8.03
C VAL A 75 -5.78 -16.99 -6.53
N GLN A 76 -6.06 -18.14 -5.90
CA GLN A 76 -6.26 -18.22 -4.46
C GLN A 76 -4.98 -17.93 -3.65
N GLU A 77 -3.81 -18.35 -4.13
CA GLU A 77 -2.53 -17.98 -3.55
C GLU A 77 -2.27 -16.47 -3.66
N LEU A 78 -2.60 -15.86 -4.80
CA LEU A 78 -2.52 -14.41 -4.99
C LEU A 78 -3.41 -13.66 -4.00
N LEU A 79 -4.62 -14.16 -3.70
CA LEU A 79 -5.52 -13.59 -2.67
C LEU A 79 -4.86 -13.60 -1.29
N ASN A 80 -4.30 -14.74 -0.91
CA ASN A 80 -3.66 -14.92 0.40
C ASN A 80 -2.45 -14.01 0.58
N TYR A 81 -1.71 -13.74 -0.49
CA TYR A 81 -0.59 -12.81 -0.49
C TYR A 81 -1.04 -11.33 -0.46
N THR A 82 -2.14 -10.99 -1.12
CA THR A 82 -2.57 -9.58 -1.26
C THR A 82 -3.21 -8.99 -0.01
N ILE A 83 -3.96 -9.78 0.76
CA ILE A 83 -4.60 -9.30 2.00
C ILE A 83 -3.57 -8.71 3.00
N PRO A 84 -2.54 -9.45 3.44
CA PRO A 84 -1.54 -8.90 4.36
C PRO A 84 -0.78 -7.73 3.74
N TYR A 85 -0.52 -7.75 2.43
CA TYR A 85 0.14 -6.65 1.74
C TYR A 85 -0.69 -5.36 1.76
N GLY A 86 -1.99 -5.45 1.49
CA GLY A 86 -2.93 -4.32 1.58
C GLY A 86 -3.06 -3.78 3.01
N ILE A 87 -3.09 -4.66 4.01
CA ILE A 87 -3.11 -4.27 5.43
C ILE A 87 -1.85 -3.46 5.77
N LEU A 88 -0.66 -3.92 5.36
CA LEU A 88 0.58 -3.15 5.51
C LEU A 88 0.49 -1.79 4.81
N GLY A 89 -0.11 -1.75 3.62
CA GLY A 89 -0.39 -0.52 2.87
C GLY A 89 -1.16 0.52 3.66
N ILE A 90 -2.20 0.12 4.40
CA ILE A 90 -2.99 1.01 5.26
C ILE A 90 -2.09 1.64 6.32
N PHE A 91 -1.28 0.83 7.02
CA PHE A 91 -0.38 1.35 8.05
C PHE A 91 0.75 2.22 7.48
N VAL A 92 1.18 1.97 6.24
CA VAL A 92 2.11 2.84 5.51
C VAL A 92 1.47 4.21 5.23
N ILE A 93 0.20 4.25 4.79
CA ILE A 93 -0.57 5.51 4.62
C ILE A 93 -0.70 6.26 5.95
N LEU A 94 -0.90 5.52 7.05
CA LEU A 94 -0.97 6.08 8.41
C LEU A 94 0.40 6.50 8.97
N ARG A 95 1.48 6.38 8.18
CA ARG A 95 2.86 6.80 8.50
C ARG A 95 3.48 6.03 9.67
N PHE A 96 3.15 4.75 9.84
CA PHE A 96 3.82 3.90 10.85
C PHE A 96 5.19 3.43 10.36
N ARG A 97 6.22 3.61 11.20
CA ARG A 97 7.62 3.21 10.88
C ARG A 97 7.73 1.74 10.53
N LEU A 98 7.21 0.89 11.41
CA LEU A 98 7.34 -0.57 11.28
C LEU A 98 6.61 -1.07 10.03
N ALA A 99 5.47 -0.47 9.69
CA ALA A 99 4.73 -0.83 8.49
C ALA A 99 5.54 -0.57 7.22
N LEU A 100 6.26 0.55 7.12
CA LEU A 100 7.09 0.84 5.95
C LEU A 100 8.29 -0.13 5.85
N ILE A 101 8.88 -0.52 6.98
CA ILE A 101 9.94 -1.55 7.01
C ILE A 101 9.38 -2.90 6.55
N LEU A 102 8.28 -3.36 7.15
CA LEU A 102 7.66 -4.64 6.82
C LEU A 102 7.18 -4.66 5.37
N HIS A 103 6.55 -3.59 4.88
CA HIS A 103 6.14 -3.45 3.48
C HIS A 103 7.34 -3.49 2.52
N THR A 104 8.48 -2.91 2.91
CA THR A 104 9.72 -2.97 2.12
C THR A 104 10.23 -4.39 2.02
N LEU A 105 10.32 -5.09 3.15
CA LEU A 105 10.75 -6.49 3.18
C LEU A 105 9.79 -7.35 2.36
N TYR A 106 8.48 -7.16 2.51
CA TYR A 106 7.43 -7.89 1.80
C TYR A 106 7.57 -7.81 0.27
N LEU A 107 8.06 -6.69 -0.26
CA LEU A 107 8.30 -6.52 -1.70
C LEU A 107 9.42 -7.41 -2.28
N MET A 108 10.26 -8.02 -1.43
CA MET A 108 11.36 -8.92 -1.82
C MET A 108 12.22 -8.38 -2.98
N ASN A 109 12.40 -7.05 -3.03
CA ASN A 109 13.13 -6.35 -4.08
C ASN A 109 14.27 -5.54 -3.47
N PRO A 110 15.54 -6.01 -3.58
CA PRO A 110 16.70 -5.35 -2.97
C PRO A 110 16.90 -3.90 -3.42
N VAL A 111 16.50 -3.54 -4.65
CA VAL A 111 16.59 -2.16 -5.14
C VAL A 111 15.62 -1.27 -4.35
N ILE A 112 14.38 -1.74 -4.16
CA ILE A 112 13.40 -1.02 -3.33
C ILE A 112 13.85 -0.95 -1.88
N TRP A 113 14.56 -1.96 -1.37
CA TRP A 113 15.12 -1.93 -0.02
C TRP A 113 16.13 -0.80 0.17
N ILE A 114 17.03 -0.61 -0.79
CA ILE A 114 18.01 0.48 -0.76
C ILE A 114 17.29 1.84 -0.79
N ILE A 115 16.35 2.01 -1.73
CA ILE A 115 15.56 3.25 -1.86
C ILE A 115 14.82 3.55 -0.55
N ASN A 116 14.12 2.56 0.00
CA ASN A 116 13.35 2.71 1.22
C ASN A 116 14.25 2.88 2.46
N GLY A 117 15.46 2.32 2.45
CA GLY A 117 16.46 2.53 3.50
C GLY A 117 16.89 4.00 3.60
N PHE A 118 17.27 4.61 2.48
CA PHE A 118 17.59 6.05 2.44
C PHE A 118 16.36 6.91 2.78
N TYR A 119 15.19 6.53 2.25
CA TYR A 119 13.94 7.24 2.52
C TYR A 119 13.58 7.22 4.01
N LEU A 120 13.67 6.06 4.67
CA LEU A 120 13.41 5.88 6.10
C LEU A 120 14.40 6.66 6.95
N LYS A 121 15.70 6.59 6.62
CA LYS A 121 16.75 7.33 7.34
C LYS A 121 16.44 8.82 7.42
N ASN A 122 16.01 9.42 6.31
CA ASN A 122 15.75 10.86 6.21
C ASN A 122 14.46 11.33 6.91
N ARG A 123 13.57 10.39 7.26
CA ARG A 123 12.22 10.65 7.79
C ARG A 123 11.96 9.95 9.12
N TRP A 124 12.99 9.35 9.71
CA TRP A 124 12.85 8.50 10.87
C TRP A 124 12.12 9.19 12.02
N HIS A 125 12.37 10.49 12.23
CA HIS A 125 11.79 11.28 13.31
C HIS A 125 10.32 11.67 13.07
N GLU A 126 9.87 11.75 11.81
CA GLU A 126 8.53 12.20 11.43
C GLU A 126 7.47 11.10 11.45
N LEU A 127 7.89 9.84 11.42
CA LEU A 127 6.99 8.69 11.35
C LEU A 127 6.52 8.28 12.74
N LYS A 128 5.32 7.72 12.85
CA LYS A 128 4.76 7.26 14.13
C LYS A 128 5.46 5.97 14.58
N LYS A 129 5.83 5.91 15.86
CA LYS A 129 6.19 4.63 16.51
C LYS A 129 4.91 3.88 16.82
N VAL A 130 4.92 2.56 16.60
CA VAL A 130 3.78 1.67 16.90
C VAL A 130 3.46 1.63 18.41
N MET A 131 4.37 2.09 19.28
CA MET A 131 4.24 1.98 20.75
C MET A 131 3.93 3.30 21.50
N SER A 132 3.02 4.15 21.01
CA SER A 132 2.43 5.20 21.87
C SER A 132 0.97 4.95 22.25
N VAL A 133 0.45 3.76 21.93
CA VAL A 133 -0.83 3.28 22.47
C VAL A 133 -0.53 2.80 23.91
N GLY A 134 -0.74 3.66 24.91
CA GLY A 134 -0.78 3.25 26.32
C GLY A 134 0.24 3.86 27.30
N ARG A 135 0.69 5.12 27.15
CA ARG A 135 1.37 5.81 28.28
C ARG A 135 1.08 7.32 28.35
N LYS A 136 -0.18 7.63 28.55
CA LYS A 136 -0.69 8.70 29.42
C LYS A 136 -1.83 7.99 30.14
N ASP A 137 -1.66 7.52 31.38
CA ASP A 137 -2.35 8.11 32.53
C ASP A 137 -1.86 7.41 33.83
N SER A 138 -0.59 7.57 34.23
CA SER A 138 -0.12 7.03 35.52
C SER A 138 0.80 7.95 36.31
N GLU A 139 0.78 9.25 36.01
CA GLU A 139 1.47 10.27 36.81
C GLU A 139 0.53 11.49 36.95
N SER A 140 -0.43 11.37 37.86
CA SER A 140 -1.17 12.49 38.47
C SER A 140 -1.47 12.15 39.92
#